data_AF-A0A5C8IAV7-F1
#
_entry.id   AF-A0A5C8IAV7-F1
#
_cell.length_a   1.000
_cell.length_b   1.000
_cell.length_c   1.000
_cell.angle_alpha   90.00
_cell.angle_beta   90.00
_cell.angle_gamma   90.00
#
_symmetry.space_group_name_H-M   'P 1'
#
loop_
_entity.id
_entity.type
_entity.pdbx_description
1 polymer ?
#
loop_
_entity_poly.entity_id
_entity_poly.type
_entity_poly.pdbx_seq_one_letter_code
_entity_poly.pdbx_strand_id
1 'polypeptide(L)'
;MDIMLDLEQLKDAKAGLESSISEFEAAADTNDDLETAIARPDGRSDLLNQVIDFEVAWRDKRGKLKENLTNIKDQLTSIIDGWEEWDTTTASDLEGSTSTQNVTARGGVR
;
A
#
# COMPACT_ATOMS: atom_id res chain seq x y z
N MET A 1 10.73 -25.34 1.25
CA MET A 1 10.96 -24.04 1.89
C MET A 1 9.66 -23.74 2.61
N ASP A 2 9.70 -23.70 3.94
CA ASP A 2 8.51 -23.44 4.76
C ASP A 2 8.41 -21.92 4.95
N ILE A 3 7.36 -21.30 4.43
CA ILE A 3 7.15 -19.86 4.48
C ILE A 3 6.20 -19.60 5.64
N MET A 4 6.75 -19.23 6.78
CA MET A 4 5.98 -18.76 7.93
C MET A 4 5.63 -17.29 7.67
N LEU A 5 4.45 -17.06 7.11
CA LEU A 5 3.97 -15.73 6.77
C LEU A 5 3.17 -15.18 7.95
N ASP A 6 3.69 -14.14 8.60
CA ASP A 6 2.93 -13.41 9.62
C ASP A 6 1.97 -12.44 8.94
N LEU A 7 0.77 -12.94 8.65
CA LEU A 7 -0.25 -12.19 7.92
C LEU A 7 -0.75 -10.96 8.69
N GLU A 8 -0.68 -10.99 10.03
CA GLU A 8 -1.02 -9.85 10.88
C GLU A 8 0.05 -8.76 10.74
N GLN A 9 1.33 -9.13 10.81
CA GLN A 9 2.43 -8.18 10.58
C GLN A 9 2.41 -7.55 9.18
N LEU A 10 2.00 -8.29 8.15
CA LEU A 10 1.85 -7.74 6.80
C LEU A 10 0.68 -6.76 6.69
N LYS A 11 -0.44 -7.04 7.36
CA LYS A 11 -1.59 -6.13 7.45
C LYS A 11 -1.21 -4.84 8.17
N ASP A 12 -0.47 -4.93 9.27
CA ASP A 12 0.04 -3.77 10.00
C ASP A 12 0.99 -2.94 9.15
N ALA A 13 1.92 -3.59 8.44
CA ALA A 13 2.83 -2.92 7.53
C ALA A 13 2.08 -2.19 6.39
N LYS A 14 1.06 -2.81 5.81
CA LYS A 14 0.19 -2.19 4.80
C LYS A 14 -0.52 -0.95 5.36
N ALA A 15 -1.11 -1.05 6.55
CA ALA A 15 -1.80 0.07 7.20
C ALA A 15 -0.86 1.24 7.51
N GLY A 16 0.34 0.95 8.03
CA GLY A 16 1.36 1.99 8.27
C GLY A 16 1.82 2.68 6.99
N LEU A 17 1.93 1.92 5.89
CA LEU A 17 2.28 2.46 4.57
C LEU A 17 1.17 3.36 4.00
N GLU A 18 -0.09 2.97 4.17
CA GLU A 18 -1.25 3.80 3.79
C GLU A 18 -1.29 5.12 4.57
N SER A 19 -1.06 5.07 5.89
CA SER A 19 -0.96 6.29 6.72
C SER A 19 0.17 7.19 6.24
N SER A 20 1.35 6.61 5.99
CA SER A 20 2.52 7.37 5.53
C SER A 20 2.26 8.04 4.18
N ILE A 21 1.66 7.34 3.22
CA ILE A 21 1.27 7.92 1.91
C ILE A 21 0.31 9.09 2.11
N SER A 22 -0.72 8.92 2.95
CA SER A 22 -1.71 9.97 3.21
C SER A 22 -1.10 11.21 3.87
N GLU A 23 -0.19 11.05 4.83
CA GLU A 23 0.52 12.15 5.47
C GLU A 23 1.44 12.89 4.49
N PHE A 24 2.15 12.15 3.62
CA PHE A 24 2.97 12.73 2.56
C PHE A 24 2.14 13.54 1.55
N GLU A 25 0.91 13.11 1.26
CA GLU A 25 -0.03 13.85 0.42
C GLU A 25 -0.54 15.11 1.14
N ALA A 26 -0.91 15.04 2.41
CA ALA A 26 -1.38 16.22 3.14
C ALA A 26 -0.29 17.30 3.29
N ALA A 27 0.97 16.88 3.50
CA ALA A 27 2.11 17.80 3.55
C ALA A 27 2.41 18.45 2.18
N ALA A 28 1.91 17.88 1.09
CA ALA A 28 2.11 18.41 -0.24
C ALA A 28 1.46 19.77 -0.44
N ASP A 29 0.22 19.89 0.01
CA ASP A 29 -0.65 21.04 -0.22
C ASP A 29 -0.07 22.31 0.43
N THR A 30 0.74 22.18 1.48
CA THR A 30 1.38 23.33 2.15
C THR A 30 2.52 23.94 1.33
N ASN A 31 3.19 23.18 0.46
CA ASN A 31 4.34 23.66 -0.30
C ASN A 31 3.97 24.34 -1.61
N ASP A 32 2.84 24.00 -2.22
CA ASP A 32 2.43 24.59 -3.50
C ASP A 32 2.03 26.09 -3.36
N ASP A 33 1.92 26.60 -2.13
CA ASP A 33 1.61 27.99 -1.81
C ASP A 33 2.85 28.89 -1.62
N LEU A 34 4.07 28.33 -1.59
CA LEU A 34 5.29 29.07 -1.24
C LEU A 34 5.69 30.08 -2.33
N GLU A 35 5.59 29.70 -3.61
CA GLU A 35 5.80 30.57 -4.78
C GLU A 35 4.85 31.78 -4.71
N THR A 36 3.58 31.54 -4.37
CA THR A 36 2.57 32.59 -4.25
C THR A 36 2.89 33.56 -3.09
N ALA A 37 3.51 33.07 -2.02
CA ALA A 37 3.93 33.89 -0.89
C ALA A 37 5.16 34.77 -1.21
N ILE A 38 5.97 34.40 -2.21
CA ILE A 38 7.23 35.06 -2.54
C ILE A 38 7.06 35.89 -3.82
N ALA A 39 6.77 37.18 -3.64
CA ALA A 39 6.64 38.14 -4.73
C ALA A 39 8.02 38.59 -5.30
N ARG A 40 8.03 39.69 -6.07
CA ARG A 40 9.24 40.31 -6.62
C ARG A 40 9.56 41.66 -5.92
N PRO A 41 10.09 41.65 -4.69
CA PRO A 41 10.48 42.88 -4.01
C PRO A 41 11.56 43.61 -4.81
N ASP A 42 11.38 44.92 -5.02
CA ASP A 42 12.27 45.76 -5.83
C ASP A 42 12.57 45.20 -7.24
N GLY A 43 11.64 44.43 -7.81
CA GLY A 43 11.81 43.78 -9.12
C GLY A 43 12.82 42.63 -9.14
N ARG A 44 13.38 42.23 -7.99
CA ARG A 44 14.32 41.11 -7.88
C ARG A 44 13.56 39.79 -7.87
N SER A 45 14.03 38.83 -8.66
CA SER A 45 13.40 37.52 -8.84
C SER A 45 14.25 36.35 -8.36
N ASP A 46 15.46 36.57 -7.86
CA ASP A 46 16.39 35.47 -7.54
C ASP A 46 15.84 34.51 -6.48
N LEU A 47 15.21 35.05 -5.43
CA LEU A 47 14.56 34.25 -4.39
C LEU A 47 13.36 33.48 -4.94
N LEU A 48 12.52 34.15 -5.75
CA LEU A 48 11.38 33.53 -6.42
C LEU A 48 11.82 32.38 -7.32
N ASN A 49 12.85 32.58 -8.14
CA ASN A 49 13.38 31.55 -9.03
C ASN A 49 13.90 30.34 -8.23
N GLN A 50 14.62 30.58 -7.13
CA GLN A 50 15.12 29.50 -6.29
C GLN A 50 13.99 28.71 -5.60
N VAL A 51 12.89 29.38 -5.25
CA VAL A 51 11.70 28.75 -4.69
C VAL A 51 10.97 27.91 -5.74
N ILE A 52 10.81 28.44 -6.96
CA ILE A 52 10.24 27.69 -8.09
C ILE A 52 11.07 26.43 -8.37
N ASP A 53 12.39 26.56 -8.44
CA ASP A 53 13.28 25.41 -8.66
C ASP A 53 13.15 24.36 -7.56
N PHE A 54 13.06 24.81 -6.30
CA PHE A 54 12.83 23.94 -5.16
C PHE A 54 11.48 23.22 -5.24
N GLU A 55 10.38 23.94 -5.51
CA GLU A 55 9.05 23.36 -5.60
C GLU A 55 8.93 22.34 -6.72
N VAL A 56 9.50 22.63 -7.90
CA VAL A 56 9.53 21.70 -9.04
C VAL A 56 10.28 20.43 -8.68
N ALA A 57 11.48 20.57 -8.09
CA ALA A 57 12.29 19.42 -7.69
C ALA A 57 11.62 18.60 -6.57
N TRP A 58 11.04 19.28 -5.58
CA TRP A 58 10.30 18.65 -4.49
C TRP A 58 9.10 17.86 -5.02
N ARG A 59 8.29 18.46 -5.89
CA ARG A 59 7.12 17.82 -6.51
C ARG A 59 7.51 16.56 -7.29
N ASP A 60 8.58 16.61 -8.09
CA ASP A 60 9.07 15.43 -8.84
C ASP A 60 9.55 14.31 -7.91
N LYS A 61 10.36 14.64 -6.89
CA LYS A 61 10.85 13.66 -5.91
C LYS A 61 9.71 13.05 -5.10
N ARG A 62 8.75 13.86 -4.67
CA ARG A 62 7.56 13.41 -3.95
C ARG A 62 6.68 12.51 -4.81
N GLY A 63 6.47 12.86 -6.09
CA GLY A 63 5.74 12.03 -7.05
C GLY A 63 6.36 10.63 -7.18
N LYS A 64 7.68 10.57 -7.36
CA LYS A 64 8.43 9.29 -7.42
C LYS A 64 8.36 8.49 -6.12
N LEU A 65 8.44 9.15 -4.97
CA LEU A 65 8.32 8.48 -3.68
C LEU A 65 6.91 7.88 -3.51
N LYS A 66 5.86 8.65 -3.83
CA LYS A 66 4.47 8.18 -3.78
C LYS A 66 4.24 6.97 -4.70
N GLU A 67 4.77 7.01 -5.92
CA GLU A 67 4.70 5.88 -6.85
C GLU A 67 5.35 4.62 -6.26
N ASN A 68 6.56 4.74 -5.72
CA ASN A 68 7.26 3.61 -5.10
C ASN A 68 6.50 3.06 -3.88
N LEU A 69 5.99 3.91 -3.00
CA LEU A 69 5.22 3.48 -1.83
C LEU A 69 3.92 2.80 -2.25
N THR A 70 3.25 3.31 -3.28
CA THR A 70 2.03 2.69 -3.85
C THR A 70 2.35 1.31 -4.41
N ASN A 71 3.43 1.18 -5.19
CA ASN A 71 3.85 -0.12 -5.73
C ASN A 71 4.14 -1.16 -4.63
N ILE A 72 4.80 -0.75 -3.54
CA ILE A 72 5.06 -1.64 -2.40
C ILE A 72 3.74 -2.05 -1.72
N LYS A 73 2.82 -1.11 -1.53
CA LYS A 73 1.49 -1.38 -0.96
C LYS A 73 0.70 -2.38 -1.81
N ASP A 74 0.75 -2.23 -3.13
CA ASP A 74 0.02 -3.10 -4.07
C ASP A 74 0.60 -4.52 -4.07
N GLN A 75 1.93 -4.65 -3.97
CA GLN A 75 2.58 -5.95 -3.79
C GLN A 75 2.21 -6.60 -2.45
N LEU A 76 2.23 -5.85 -1.35
CA LEU A 76 1.78 -6.32 -0.04
C LEU A 76 0.32 -6.80 -0.08
N THR A 77 -0.55 -6.02 -0.70
CA THR A 77 -1.97 -6.38 -0.89
C THR A 77 -2.10 -7.67 -1.68
N SER A 78 -1.39 -7.80 -2.81
CA SER A 78 -1.42 -9.01 -3.63
C SER A 78 -0.98 -10.27 -2.86
N ILE A 79 0.02 -10.14 -1.98
CA ILE A 79 0.49 -11.25 -1.13
C ILE A 79 -0.57 -11.64 -0.09
N ILE A 80 -1.17 -10.66 0.59
CA ILE A 80 -2.21 -10.90 1.60
C ILE A 80 -3.41 -11.57 0.95
N ASP A 81 -3.92 -10.99 -0.15
CA ASP A 81 -5.10 -11.49 -0.86
C ASP A 81 -4.87 -12.93 -1.35
N GLY A 82 -3.70 -13.21 -1.93
CA GLY A 82 -3.36 -14.56 -2.40
C GLY A 82 -3.28 -15.60 -1.27
N TRP A 83 -2.85 -15.20 -0.08
CA TRP A 83 -2.85 -16.09 1.09
C TRP A 83 -4.25 -16.33 1.64
N GLU A 84 -5.08 -15.30 1.73
CA GLU A 84 -6.47 -15.42 2.21
C GLU A 84 -7.33 -16.26 1.25
N GLU A 85 -7.13 -16.10 -0.07
CA GLU A 85 -7.78 -16.92 -1.09
C GLU A 85 -7.34 -18.38 -0.99
N TRP A 86 -6.04 -18.62 -0.84
CA TRP A 86 -5.51 -19.98 -0.68
C TRP A 86 -6.03 -20.67 0.59
N ASP A 87 -6.05 -19.96 1.72
CA ASP A 87 -6.55 -20.48 3.00
C ASP A 87 -8.03 -20.85 2.89
N THR A 88 -8.86 -19.96 2.35
CA THR A 88 -10.29 -20.17 2.14
C THR A 88 -10.57 -21.36 1.22
N THR A 89 -9.85 -21.46 0.11
CA THR A 89 -10.00 -22.55 -0.86
C THR A 89 -9.60 -23.89 -0.25
N THR A 90 -8.46 -23.92 0.44
CA THR A 90 -7.93 -25.14 1.08
C THR A 90 -8.85 -25.62 2.20
N ALA A 91 -9.38 -24.72 3.03
CA ALA A 91 -10.35 -25.06 4.07
C ALA A 91 -11.64 -25.66 3.46
N SER A 92 -12.15 -25.06 2.38
CA SER A 92 -13.34 -25.55 1.68
C SER A 92 -13.12 -26.95 1.08
N ASP A 93 -11.96 -27.18 0.45
CA ASP A 93 -11.60 -28.48 -0.13
C ASP A 93 -11.46 -29.58 0.93
N LEU A 94 -10.90 -29.25 2.10
CA LEU A 94 -10.77 -30.17 3.23
C LEU A 94 -12.13 -30.50 3.87
N GLU A 95 -13.01 -29.53 4.04
CA GLU A 95 -14.38 -29.76 4.53
C GLU A 95 -15.18 -30.64 3.55
N GLY A 96 -15.11 -30.35 2.24
CA GLY A 96 -15.74 -31.16 1.20
C GLY A 96 -15.21 -32.60 1.14
N SER A 97 -13.89 -32.77 1.31
CA SER A 97 -13.24 -34.08 1.39
C SER A 97 -13.67 -34.87 2.62
N THR A 98 -13.83 -34.21 3.77
CA THR A 98 -14.27 -34.84 5.03
C THR A 98 -15.74 -35.26 4.97
N SER A 99 -16.60 -34.46 4.34
CA SER A 99 -18.01 -34.78 4.11
C SER A 99 -18.18 -36.04 3.23
N THR A 100 -17.36 -36.19 2.20
CA THR A 100 -17.38 -37.35 1.29
C THR A 100 -16.96 -38.66 1.99
N GLN A 101 -15.94 -38.62 2.86
CA GLN A 101 -15.54 -39.81 3.63
C GLN A 101 -16.61 -40.26 4.63
N ASN A 102 -17.29 -39.32 5.29
CA ASN A 102 -18.30 -39.63 6.29
C ASN A 102 -19.57 -40.26 5.67
N VAL A 103 -19.94 -39.85 4.45
CA VAL A 103 -21.04 -40.47 3.68
C VAL A 103 -20.69 -41.89 3.23
N THR A 104 -19.44 -42.12 2.82
CA THR A 104 -18.98 -43.45 2.35
C THR A 104 -18.85 -44.44 3.52
N ALA A 105 -18.42 -43.96 4.69
CA ALA A 105 -18.35 -44.76 5.92
C ALA A 105 -19.73 -45.11 6.51
N ARG A 106 -20.72 -44.21 6.37
CA ARG A 106 -22.08 -44.39 6.92
C ARG A 106 -23.03 -45.16 6.00
N GLY A 107 -22.75 -45.21 4.70
CA GLY A 107 -23.49 -46.04 3.72
C GLY A 107 -23.03 -47.51 3.64
N GLY A 108 -22.01 -47.90 4.40
CA GLY A 108 -21.42 -49.25 4.38
C GLY A 108 -22.00 -50.26 5.38
N VAL A 109 -22.99 -49.89 6.19
CA VAL A 109 -23.66 -50.82 7.12
C VAL A 109 -25.16 -50.90 6.81
N ARG A 110 -25.47 -51.90 5.98
CA ARG A 110 -26.77 -52.57 5.75
C ARG A 110 -27.98 -51.74 5.34
#